data_AF-A0A496RS81-F1
#
_entry.id   AF-A0A496RS81-F1
#
_cell.length_a   1.000
_cell.length_b   1.000
_cell.length_c   1.000
_cell.angle_alpha   90.00
_cell.angle_beta   90.00
_cell.angle_gamma   90.00
#
_symmetry.space_group_name_H-M   'P 1'
#
loop_
_entity.id
_entity.type
_entity.pdbx_description
1 polymer ?
#
loop_
_entity_poly.entity_id
_entity_poly.type
_entity_poly.pdbx_seq_one_letter_code
_entity_poly.pdbx_strand_id
1 'polypeptide(L)'
;MFFFLVVLIFSAVFVQRKYCFVDFNNPQNSITQRANYWKSSFKLIKEKPFRGIGQGNFGIVYPSVKSADANETNYPHNIYLQIGVESGIFALIAFIIFVVYLFKEALVYRNPFVAAGFICAISAFLVQNLFDYSFFVPQTAITWWVLAGAVIGYNSSISDKNKRENGYIYKLIVCFFGVFLLYNLFSQYNYEQNIQKSYCLSKNAKYAQAIEAVKRAVKIFHDNDFSYYFLANLYKNKHKPNFSDLAVKNYQQAIFFSPQYAFYYYDLSKYFLTYGKKQQSEFYLHKAIDCYPGISKQKTGGTVQEKTAL
;
A
#
# COMPACT_ATOMS: atom_id res chain seq x y z
N MET A 1 27.89 -28.45 -19.55
CA MET A 1 29.06 -27.74 -18.98
C MET A 1 28.99 -26.23 -19.21
N PHE A 2 28.81 -25.76 -20.45
CA PHE A 2 28.72 -24.32 -20.78
C PHE A 2 27.67 -23.53 -19.97
N PHE A 3 26.40 -23.98 -19.94
CA PHE A 3 25.34 -23.29 -19.19
C PHE A 3 25.57 -23.24 -17.67
N PHE A 4 26.19 -24.28 -17.10
CA PHE A 4 26.56 -24.29 -15.69
C PHE A 4 27.64 -23.23 -15.39
N LEU A 5 28.59 -23.08 -16.30
CA LEU A 5 29.66 -22.07 -16.22
C LEU A 5 29.09 -20.65 -16.33
N VAL A 6 28.10 -20.45 -17.20
CA VAL A 6 27.37 -19.17 -17.31
C VAL A 6 26.64 -18.84 -16.00
N VAL A 7 25.92 -19.79 -15.40
CA VAL A 7 25.26 -19.60 -14.10
C VAL A 7 26.26 -19.27 -12.99
N LEU A 8 27.41 -19.95 -12.96
CA LEU A 8 28.49 -19.67 -12.01
C LEU A 8 29.09 -18.27 -12.21
N ILE A 9 29.33 -17.85 -13.45
CA ILE A 9 29.84 -16.50 -13.74
C ILE A 9 28.83 -15.44 -13.31
N PHE A 10 27.56 -15.58 -13.68
CA PHE A 10 26.52 -14.62 -13.29
C PHE A 10 26.35 -14.55 -11.77
N SER A 11 26.34 -15.69 -11.07
CA SER A 11 26.26 -15.71 -9.60
C SER A 11 27.51 -15.09 -8.94
N ALA A 12 28.70 -15.31 -9.48
CA ALA A 12 29.94 -14.71 -8.97
C ALA A 12 29.96 -13.18 -9.06
N VAL A 13 29.36 -12.58 -10.12
CA VAL A 13 29.21 -11.11 -10.23
C VAL A 13 28.38 -10.55 -9.09
N PHE A 14 27.34 -11.25 -8.64
CA PHE A 14 26.54 -10.82 -7.49
C PHE A 14 27.27 -10.98 -6.15
N VAL A 15 28.12 -12.01 -6.02
CA VAL A 15 28.95 -12.22 -4.81
C VAL A 15 29.99 -11.11 -4.63
N GLN A 16 30.50 -10.50 -5.71
CA GLN A 16 31.44 -9.38 -5.62
C GLN A 16 30.85 -8.11 -4.97
N ARG A 17 29.52 -8.01 -4.84
CA ARG A 17 28.84 -6.91 -4.10
C ARG A 17 28.78 -7.11 -2.58
N LYS A 18 29.54 -8.06 -2.03
CA LYS A 18 29.56 -8.45 -0.60
C LYS A 18 29.59 -7.27 0.38
N TYR A 19 30.38 -6.24 0.09
CA TYR A 19 30.55 -5.07 0.95
C TYR A 19 29.29 -4.21 1.11
N CYS A 20 28.33 -4.27 0.18
CA CYS A 20 27.08 -3.52 0.26
C CYS A 20 25.99 -4.24 1.07
N PHE A 21 26.08 -5.57 1.20
CA PHE A 21 25.01 -6.40 1.79
C PHE A 21 25.32 -6.93 3.20
N VAL A 22 26.59 -7.14 3.55
CA VAL A 22 26.96 -7.92 4.76
C VAL A 22 27.47 -7.06 5.93
N ASP A 23 27.46 -5.73 5.79
CA ASP A 23 27.74 -4.84 6.91
C ASP A 23 26.48 -4.60 7.76
N PHE A 24 26.24 -5.48 8.73
CA PHE A 24 25.08 -5.39 9.63
C PHE A 24 25.18 -4.27 10.67
N ASN A 25 26.40 -3.75 10.90
CA ASN A 25 26.64 -2.65 11.83
C ASN A 25 26.24 -1.29 11.24
N ASN A 26 26.17 -1.19 9.91
CA ASN A 26 25.66 -0.02 9.24
C ASN A 26 24.12 0.05 9.37
N PRO A 27 23.56 1.06 10.06
CA PRO A 27 22.10 1.21 10.19
C PRO A 27 21.39 1.39 8.85
N GLN A 28 22.10 1.89 7.83
CA GLN A 28 21.55 2.08 6.48
C GLN A 28 21.58 0.81 5.62
N ASN A 29 22.13 -0.30 6.13
CA ASN A 29 22.10 -1.59 5.45
C ASN A 29 20.65 -2.07 5.24
N SER A 30 20.33 -2.51 4.02
CA SER A 30 18.97 -2.91 3.66
C SER A 30 18.41 -4.09 4.49
N ILE A 31 19.26 -4.99 4.97
CA ILE A 31 18.86 -6.11 5.84
C ILE A 31 18.57 -5.60 7.24
N THR A 32 19.44 -4.75 7.80
CA THR A 32 19.23 -4.10 9.11
C THR A 32 17.95 -3.28 9.11
N GLN A 33 17.67 -2.52 8.05
CA GLN A 33 16.43 -1.78 7.93
C GLN A 33 15.20 -2.68 7.84
N ARG A 34 15.22 -3.76 7.05
CA ARG A 34 14.12 -4.74 7.03
C ARG A 34 13.89 -5.36 8.41
N ALA A 35 14.94 -5.71 9.15
CA ALA A 35 14.80 -6.23 10.50
C ALA A 35 14.10 -5.22 11.44
N ASN A 36 14.44 -3.93 11.34
CA ASN A 36 13.74 -2.86 12.06
C ASN A 36 12.27 -2.73 11.64
N TYR A 37 11.98 -2.85 10.34
CA TYR A 37 10.61 -2.82 9.81
C TYR A 37 9.79 -3.98 10.35
N TRP A 38 10.37 -5.20 10.38
CA TRP A 38 9.70 -6.39 10.88
C TRP A 38 9.46 -6.32 12.38
N LYS A 39 10.45 -5.85 13.16
CA LYS A 39 10.28 -5.61 14.60
C LYS A 39 9.13 -4.65 14.87
N SER A 40 9.01 -3.58 14.09
CA SER A 40 7.92 -2.60 14.20
C SER A 40 6.58 -3.20 13.75
N SER A 41 6.59 -4.00 12.68
CA SER A 41 5.41 -4.75 12.21
C SER A 41 4.85 -5.67 13.29
N PHE A 42 5.71 -6.40 14.00
CA PHE A 42 5.28 -7.24 15.12
C PHE A 42 4.67 -6.45 16.27
N LYS A 43 5.14 -5.22 16.56
CA LYS A 43 4.49 -4.35 17.55
C LYS A 43 3.06 -4.00 17.12
N LEU A 44 2.89 -3.58 15.86
CA LEU A 44 1.58 -3.22 15.30
C LEU A 44 0.61 -4.41 15.26
N ILE A 45 1.09 -5.60 14.89
CA ILE A 45 0.29 -6.84 14.93
C ILE A 45 -0.17 -7.12 16.36
N LYS A 46 0.69 -6.92 17.37
CA LYS A 46 0.30 -7.13 18.78
C LYS A 46 -0.74 -6.11 19.26
N GLU A 47 -0.69 -4.88 18.76
CA GLU A 47 -1.66 -3.83 19.12
C GLU A 47 -3.03 -4.07 18.49
N LYS A 48 -3.09 -4.50 17.23
CA LYS A 48 -4.36 -4.75 16.50
C LYS A 48 -4.36 -6.11 15.78
N PRO A 49 -4.33 -7.24 16.52
CA PRO A 49 -4.08 -8.56 15.93
C PRO A 49 -5.17 -9.05 14.99
N PHE A 50 -6.43 -8.70 15.24
CA PHE A 50 -7.57 -9.27 14.50
C PHE A 50 -7.92 -8.50 13.23
N ARG A 51 -7.96 -7.17 13.30
CA ARG A 51 -8.38 -6.29 12.20
C ARG A 51 -7.22 -5.60 11.49
N GLY A 52 -6.02 -5.62 12.07
CA GLY A 52 -4.90 -4.83 11.60
C GLY A 52 -5.14 -3.31 11.74
N ILE A 53 -4.27 -2.54 11.10
CA ILE A 53 -4.31 -1.07 11.06
C ILE A 53 -5.08 -0.51 9.84
N GLY A 54 -5.62 -1.39 8.98
CA GLY A 54 -6.27 -1.03 7.72
C GLY A 54 -5.32 -1.09 6.52
N GLN A 55 -5.88 -1.41 5.35
CA GLN A 55 -5.14 -1.59 4.10
C GLN A 55 -4.48 -0.27 3.65
N GLY A 56 -3.18 -0.32 3.33
CA GLY A 56 -2.41 0.85 2.89
C GLY A 56 -1.96 1.80 4.01
N ASN A 57 -2.29 1.54 5.27
CA ASN A 57 -1.97 2.43 6.39
C ASN A 57 -0.58 2.20 7.01
N PHE A 58 0.20 1.22 6.52
CA PHE A 58 1.52 0.94 7.10
C PHE A 58 2.42 2.18 7.15
N GLY A 59 2.58 2.90 6.03
CA GLY A 59 3.42 4.11 5.97
C GLY A 59 2.94 5.26 6.85
N ILE A 60 1.66 5.29 7.21
CA ILE A 60 1.04 6.31 8.07
C ILE A 60 1.36 6.00 9.54
N VAL A 61 1.23 4.73 9.96
CA VAL A 61 1.34 4.33 11.37
C VAL A 61 2.78 3.97 11.75
N TYR A 62 3.55 3.37 10.83
CA TYR A 62 4.92 2.93 11.09
C TYR A 62 5.85 4.00 11.70
N PRO A 63 5.80 5.30 11.30
CA PRO A 63 6.65 6.33 11.90
C PRO A 63 6.49 6.51 13.41
N SER A 64 5.35 6.15 14.00
CA SER A 64 5.13 6.27 15.46
C SER A 64 5.77 5.14 16.27
N VAL A 65 6.06 3.99 15.63
CA VAL A 65 6.58 2.77 16.29
C VAL A 65 8.00 2.37 15.87
N LYS A 66 8.55 3.03 14.83
CA LYS A 66 9.88 2.76 14.28
C LYS A 66 10.99 3.11 15.25
N SER A 67 12.15 2.45 15.13
CA SER A 67 13.36 2.85 15.85
C SER A 67 13.94 4.15 15.28
N ALA A 68 14.75 4.84 16.09
CA ALA A 68 15.34 6.13 15.71
C ALA A 68 16.19 6.02 14.42
N ASP A 69 16.92 4.91 14.27
CA ASP A 69 17.84 4.67 13.15
C ASP A 69 17.16 4.05 11.91
N ALA A 70 15.88 3.67 12.04
CA ALA A 70 15.14 3.09 10.93
C ALA A 70 14.60 4.18 9.99
N ASN A 71 14.77 3.94 8.69
CA ASN A 71 14.24 4.80 7.64
C ASN A 71 12.72 4.73 7.60
N GLU A 72 12.10 5.77 7.06
CA GLU A 72 10.69 5.78 6.70
C GLU A 72 10.45 4.84 5.52
N THR A 73 9.32 4.12 5.56
CA THR A 73 8.91 3.22 4.49
C THR A 73 7.40 3.06 4.51
N ASN A 74 6.82 2.81 3.34
CA ASN A 74 5.40 2.49 3.20
C ASN A 74 5.13 0.99 3.30
N TYR A 75 6.16 0.15 3.32
CA TYR A 75 6.04 -1.30 3.33
C TYR A 75 7.08 -1.96 4.26
N PRO A 76 6.74 -3.08 4.92
CA PRO A 76 7.66 -3.86 5.73
C PRO A 76 8.58 -4.75 4.89
N HIS A 77 8.39 -4.80 3.56
CA HIS A 77 9.13 -5.68 2.65
C HIS A 77 9.04 -7.16 3.04
N ASN A 78 7.82 -7.59 3.39
CA ASN A 78 7.45 -8.98 3.62
C ASN A 78 5.92 -9.06 3.50
N ILE A 79 5.41 -9.82 2.53
CA ILE A 79 3.96 -9.87 2.26
C ILE A 79 3.15 -10.41 3.44
N TYR A 80 3.69 -11.36 4.19
CA TYR A 80 3.01 -12.01 5.30
C TYR A 80 2.85 -11.04 6.48
N LEU A 81 3.90 -10.29 6.78
CA LEU A 81 3.84 -9.21 7.77
C LEU A 81 2.95 -8.07 7.29
N GLN A 82 2.98 -7.72 6.01
CA GLN A 82 2.11 -6.68 5.46
C GLN A 82 0.64 -7.06 5.59
N ILE A 83 0.25 -8.28 5.20
CA ILE A 83 -1.11 -8.80 5.37
C ILE A 83 -1.48 -8.84 6.86
N GLY A 84 -0.59 -9.32 7.72
CA GLY A 84 -0.83 -9.40 9.16
C GLY A 84 -1.01 -8.04 9.83
N VAL A 85 -0.18 -7.05 9.48
CA VAL A 85 -0.24 -5.69 10.04
C VAL A 85 -1.49 -4.96 9.56
N GLU A 86 -1.78 -5.01 8.25
CA GLU A 86 -2.84 -4.18 7.66
C GLU A 86 -4.23 -4.82 7.77
N SER A 87 -4.32 -6.14 7.56
CA SER A 87 -5.59 -6.87 7.49
C SER A 87 -5.80 -7.85 8.66
N GLY A 88 -4.81 -8.03 9.53
CA GLY A 88 -4.91 -8.87 10.71
C GLY A 88 -4.70 -10.37 10.47
N ILE A 89 -4.74 -11.14 11.56
CA ILE A 89 -4.39 -12.56 11.56
C ILE A 89 -5.34 -13.42 10.73
N PHE A 90 -6.63 -13.08 10.66
CA PHE A 90 -7.60 -13.86 9.88
C PHE A 90 -7.32 -13.79 8.38
N ALA A 91 -6.93 -12.62 7.87
CA ALA A 91 -6.52 -12.47 6.48
C ALA A 91 -5.23 -13.24 6.19
N LEU A 92 -4.26 -13.21 7.11
CA LEU A 92 -3.02 -13.99 6.98
C LEU A 92 -3.29 -15.50 6.96
N ILE A 93 -4.16 -16.01 7.84
CA ILE A 93 -4.55 -17.42 7.87
C ILE A 93 -5.25 -17.81 6.57
N ALA A 94 -6.21 -16.99 6.09
CA ALA A 94 -6.90 -17.25 4.84
C ALA A 94 -5.93 -17.31 3.64
N PHE A 95 -4.96 -16.40 3.59
CA PHE A 95 -3.91 -16.42 2.57
C PHE A 95 -3.05 -17.70 2.64
N ILE A 96 -2.64 -18.13 3.83
CA ILE A 96 -1.87 -19.37 4.01
C ILE A 96 -2.69 -20.60 3.59
N ILE A 97 -3.98 -20.67 3.96
CA ILE A 97 -4.88 -21.76 3.54
C ILE A 97 -4.99 -21.80 2.02
N PHE A 98 -5.15 -20.64 1.37
CA PHE A 98 -5.22 -20.56 -0.08
C PHE A 98 -3.91 -21.03 -0.74
N VAL A 99 -2.76 -20.64 -0.21
CA VAL A 99 -1.45 -21.11 -0.70
C VAL A 99 -1.32 -22.63 -0.56
N VAL A 100 -1.68 -23.20 0.60
CA VAL A 100 -1.65 -24.66 0.82
C VAL A 100 -2.59 -25.37 -0.16
N TYR A 101 -3.76 -24.80 -0.43
CA TYR A 101 -4.68 -25.31 -1.44
C TYR A 101 -4.06 -25.29 -2.84
N LEU A 102 -3.39 -24.20 -3.26
CA LEU A 102 -2.70 -24.14 -4.54
C LEU A 102 -1.61 -25.23 -4.69
N PHE A 103 -0.84 -25.50 -3.64
CA PHE A 103 0.14 -26.59 -3.68
C PHE A 103 -0.53 -27.96 -3.81
N LYS A 104 -1.64 -28.21 -3.10
CA LYS A 104 -2.40 -29.46 -3.23
C LYS A 104 -2.92 -29.64 -4.67
N GLU A 105 -3.47 -28.59 -5.26
CA GLU A 105 -3.95 -28.61 -6.65
C GLU A 105 -2.82 -28.82 -7.67
N ALA A 106 -1.64 -28.22 -7.43
CA ALA A 106 -0.48 -28.42 -8.29
C ALA A 106 0.10 -29.85 -8.21
N LEU A 107 0.02 -30.50 -7.04
CA LEU A 107 0.58 -31.84 -6.81
C LEU A 107 -0.20 -32.97 -7.48
N VAL A 108 -1.47 -32.76 -7.81
CA VAL A 108 -2.33 -33.80 -8.43
C VAL A 108 -2.21 -33.85 -9.96
N TYR A 109 -1.37 -33.00 -10.56
CA TYR A 109 -1.11 -33.01 -11.99
C TYR A 109 -0.41 -34.30 -12.42
N ARG A 110 -0.98 -34.99 -13.42
CA ARG A 110 -0.44 -36.27 -13.94
C ARG A 110 0.94 -36.14 -14.56
N ASN A 111 1.21 -35.02 -15.23
CA ASN A 111 2.53 -34.78 -15.81
C ASN A 111 3.46 -34.20 -14.73
N PRO A 112 4.50 -34.94 -14.32
CA PRO A 112 5.38 -34.52 -13.23
C PRO A 112 6.17 -33.23 -13.55
N PHE A 113 6.47 -32.96 -14.83
CA PHE A 113 7.15 -31.73 -15.23
C PHE A 113 6.23 -30.51 -15.10
N VAL A 114 4.94 -30.66 -15.39
CA VAL A 114 3.94 -29.59 -15.22
C VAL A 114 3.71 -29.33 -13.74
N ALA A 115 3.54 -30.39 -12.93
CA ALA A 115 3.43 -30.29 -11.49
C ALA A 115 4.64 -29.56 -10.88
N ALA A 116 5.86 -29.99 -11.24
CA ALA A 116 7.09 -29.36 -10.79
C ALA A 116 7.19 -27.89 -11.24
N GLY A 117 6.79 -27.58 -12.48
CA GLY A 117 6.76 -26.21 -12.99
C GLY A 117 5.87 -25.29 -12.16
N PHE A 118 4.65 -25.71 -11.83
CA PHE A 118 3.75 -24.93 -10.98
C PHE A 118 4.27 -24.80 -9.55
N ILE A 119 4.75 -25.89 -8.94
CA ILE A 119 5.33 -25.88 -7.59
C ILE A 119 6.51 -24.92 -7.52
N CYS A 120 7.42 -24.96 -8.50
CA CYS A 120 8.55 -24.05 -8.58
C CYS A 120 8.11 -22.60 -8.74
N ALA A 121 7.15 -22.32 -9.62
CA ALA A 121 6.65 -20.96 -9.85
C ALA A 121 5.97 -20.37 -8.61
N ILE A 122 5.09 -21.13 -7.95
CA ILE A 122 4.44 -20.74 -6.70
C ILE A 122 5.51 -20.50 -5.61
N SER A 123 6.45 -21.44 -5.43
CA SER A 123 7.48 -21.36 -4.40
C SER A 123 8.41 -20.16 -4.62
N ALA A 124 8.90 -19.96 -5.85
CA ALA A 124 9.79 -18.85 -6.17
C ALA A 124 9.16 -17.50 -5.85
N PHE A 125 7.88 -17.34 -6.21
CA PHE A 125 7.13 -16.12 -5.92
C PHE A 125 6.92 -15.91 -4.41
N LEU A 126 6.53 -16.95 -3.67
CA LEU A 126 6.32 -16.86 -2.22
C LEU A 126 7.62 -16.57 -1.45
N VAL A 127 8.74 -17.15 -1.90
CA VAL A 127 10.07 -16.91 -1.33
C VAL A 127 10.53 -15.49 -1.62
N GLN A 128 10.35 -14.98 -2.84
CA GLN A 128 10.64 -13.57 -3.17
C GLN A 128 9.89 -12.62 -2.23
N ASN A 129 8.60 -12.89 -2.00
CA ASN A 129 7.75 -12.04 -1.17
C ASN A 129 7.99 -12.20 0.35
N LEU A 130 8.92 -13.06 0.80
CA LEU A 130 9.43 -13.00 2.18
C LEU A 130 10.27 -11.75 2.43
N PHE A 131 10.87 -11.17 1.40
CA PHE A 131 11.82 -10.06 1.50
C PHE A 131 11.43 -8.85 0.64
N ASP A 132 10.27 -8.91 0.00
CA ASP A 132 9.78 -7.92 -0.94
C ASP A 132 8.27 -7.70 -0.80
N TYR A 133 7.76 -6.63 -1.39
CA TYR A 133 6.34 -6.25 -1.44
C TYR A 133 5.77 -6.40 -2.85
N SER A 134 6.41 -7.19 -3.73
CA SER A 134 6.05 -7.31 -5.14
C SER A 134 4.59 -7.75 -5.36
N PHE A 135 3.98 -8.43 -4.39
CA PHE A 135 2.55 -8.75 -4.41
C PHE A 135 1.63 -7.52 -4.51
N PHE A 136 2.05 -6.36 -4.01
CA PHE A 136 1.30 -5.10 -4.10
C PHE A 136 1.57 -4.33 -5.39
N VAL A 137 2.47 -4.83 -6.24
CA VAL A 137 2.68 -4.30 -7.59
C VAL A 137 1.66 -4.97 -8.52
N PRO A 138 0.71 -4.23 -9.12
CA PRO A 138 -0.40 -4.84 -9.85
C PRO A 138 0.01 -5.79 -10.98
N GLN A 139 1.08 -5.46 -11.70
CA GLN A 139 1.61 -6.28 -12.79
C GLN A 139 2.03 -7.66 -12.29
N THR A 140 2.76 -7.70 -11.17
CA THR A 140 3.23 -8.92 -10.53
C THR A 140 2.07 -9.70 -9.90
N ALA A 141 1.14 -9.01 -9.26
CA ALA A 141 -0.06 -9.61 -8.66
C ALA A 141 -0.93 -10.31 -9.73
N ILE A 142 -1.20 -9.65 -10.85
CA ILE A 142 -2.03 -10.21 -11.94
C ILE A 142 -1.38 -11.46 -12.52
N THR A 143 -0.07 -11.44 -12.78
CA THR A 143 0.64 -12.63 -13.26
C THR A 143 0.48 -13.81 -12.29
N TRP A 144 0.58 -13.56 -10.98
CA TRP A 144 0.41 -14.59 -9.97
C TRP A 144 -1.03 -15.11 -9.88
N TRP A 145 -2.03 -14.24 -9.98
CA TRP A 145 -3.44 -14.67 -10.00
C TRP A 145 -3.80 -15.49 -11.24
N VAL A 146 -3.25 -15.15 -12.41
CA VAL A 146 -3.39 -15.97 -13.63
C VAL A 146 -2.75 -17.35 -13.44
N LEU A 147 -1.56 -17.40 -12.84
CA LEU A 147 -0.89 -18.66 -12.51
C LEU A 147 -1.74 -19.52 -11.55
N ALA A 148 -2.26 -18.93 -10.48
CA ALA A 148 -3.13 -19.61 -9.52
C ALA A 148 -4.41 -20.14 -10.20
N GLY A 149 -5.02 -19.35 -11.10
CA GLY A 149 -6.16 -19.78 -11.91
C GLY A 149 -5.83 -20.95 -12.84
N ALA A 150 -4.64 -20.95 -13.47
CA ALA A 150 -4.18 -22.04 -14.31
C ALA A 150 -3.96 -23.35 -13.54
N VAL A 151 -3.44 -23.25 -12.30
CA VAL A 151 -3.25 -24.40 -11.39
C VAL A 151 -4.60 -25.04 -11.03
N ILE A 152 -5.59 -24.23 -10.68
CA ILE A 152 -6.91 -24.72 -10.25
C ILE A 152 -7.73 -25.23 -11.45
N GLY A 153 -7.71 -24.50 -12.57
CA GLY A 153 -8.58 -24.77 -13.72
C GLY A 153 -8.31 -26.11 -14.43
N TYR A 154 -7.10 -26.66 -14.32
CA TYR A 154 -6.78 -27.95 -14.92
C TYR A 154 -7.55 -29.11 -14.29
N ASN A 155 -7.65 -29.17 -12.96
CA ASN A 155 -8.30 -30.27 -12.26
C ASN A 155 -9.82 -30.26 -12.43
N SER A 156 -10.43 -29.07 -12.51
CA SER A 156 -11.85 -28.91 -12.82
C SER A 156 -12.22 -29.61 -14.13
N SER A 157 -11.38 -29.49 -15.16
CA SER A 157 -11.62 -30.12 -16.47
C SER A 157 -11.58 -31.65 -16.47
N ILE A 158 -10.91 -32.25 -15.48
CA ILE A 158 -10.77 -33.71 -15.33
C ILE A 158 -11.90 -34.27 -14.44
N SER A 159 -12.27 -33.54 -13.38
CA SER A 159 -13.33 -33.91 -12.43
C SER A 159 -14.75 -33.73 -12.99
N ASP A 160 -15.00 -32.71 -13.83
CA ASP A 160 -16.35 -32.33 -14.28
C ASP A 160 -16.97 -33.24 -15.34
N LYS A 161 -16.27 -34.28 -15.84
CA LYS A 161 -16.87 -35.22 -16.80
C LYS A 161 -18.05 -36.03 -16.23
N ASN A 162 -18.22 -36.10 -14.91
CA ASN A 162 -19.25 -36.94 -14.25
C ASN A 162 -20.22 -36.21 -13.31
N LYS A 163 -20.18 -34.88 -13.18
CA LYS A 163 -21.14 -34.13 -12.33
C LYS A 163 -21.90 -33.08 -13.12
N ARG A 164 -23.12 -33.42 -13.55
CA ARG A 164 -24.16 -32.43 -13.90
C ARG A 164 -24.75 -31.88 -12.61
N GLU A 165 -24.08 -30.91 -11.98
CA GLU A 165 -24.71 -30.16 -10.88
C GLU A 165 -25.24 -28.82 -11.40
N ASN A 166 -26.45 -28.46 -10.94
CA ASN A 166 -27.14 -27.21 -11.26
C ASN A 166 -26.36 -26.00 -10.74
N GLY A 167 -25.36 -25.61 -11.53
CA GLY A 167 -24.36 -24.61 -11.21
C GLY A 167 -24.78 -23.15 -11.31
N TYR A 168 -26.07 -22.88 -11.51
CA TYR A 168 -26.50 -21.53 -11.85
C TYR A 168 -26.23 -20.54 -10.71
N ILE A 169 -26.41 -20.97 -9.45
CA ILE A 169 -26.17 -20.13 -8.27
C ILE A 169 -24.68 -19.74 -8.17
N TYR A 170 -23.74 -20.67 -8.30
CA TYR A 170 -22.31 -20.32 -8.24
C TYR A 170 -21.91 -19.42 -9.40
N LYS A 171 -22.46 -19.63 -10.61
CA LYS A 171 -22.21 -18.77 -11.78
C LYS A 171 -22.73 -17.36 -11.52
N LEU A 172 -23.92 -17.22 -10.94
CA LEU A 172 -24.46 -15.92 -10.54
C LEU A 172 -23.59 -15.25 -9.47
N ILE A 173 -23.09 -15.99 -8.47
CA ILE A 173 -22.19 -15.48 -7.44
C ILE A 173 -20.89 -14.97 -8.08
N VAL A 174 -20.27 -15.77 -8.95
CA VAL A 174 -19.04 -15.38 -9.67
C VAL A 174 -19.30 -14.18 -10.57
N CYS A 175 -20.40 -14.14 -11.32
CA CYS A 175 -20.79 -12.98 -12.12
C CYS A 175 -21.01 -11.73 -11.25
N PHE A 176 -21.68 -11.86 -10.11
CA PHE A 176 -21.91 -10.76 -9.19
C PHE A 176 -20.60 -10.19 -8.67
N PHE A 177 -19.70 -11.04 -8.15
CA PHE A 177 -18.39 -10.60 -7.68
C PHE A 177 -17.50 -10.06 -8.81
N GLY A 178 -17.62 -10.61 -10.03
CA GLY A 178 -16.94 -10.10 -11.22
C GLY A 178 -17.42 -8.70 -11.60
N VAL A 179 -18.73 -8.48 -11.67
CA VAL A 179 -19.33 -7.15 -11.94
C VAL A 179 -19.00 -6.18 -10.81
N PHE A 180 -19.07 -6.62 -9.55
CA PHE A 180 -18.68 -5.81 -8.39
C PHE A 180 -17.22 -5.39 -8.47
N LEU A 181 -16.31 -6.32 -8.80
CA LEU A 181 -14.89 -6.01 -8.99
C LEU A 181 -14.67 -5.01 -10.13
N LEU A 182 -15.31 -5.23 -11.28
CA LEU A 182 -15.22 -4.31 -12.42
C LEU A 182 -15.77 -2.92 -12.09
N TYR A 183 -16.86 -2.84 -11.34
CA TYR A 183 -17.40 -1.58 -10.84
C TYR A 183 -16.41 -0.87 -9.91
N ASN A 184 -15.79 -1.58 -8.96
CA ASN A 184 -14.78 -1.00 -8.07
C ASN A 184 -13.55 -0.53 -8.84
N LEU A 185 -13.06 -1.29 -9.82
CA LEU A 185 -11.95 -0.90 -10.69
C LEU A 185 -12.30 0.33 -11.53
N PHE A 186 -13.50 0.38 -12.09
CA PHE A 186 -13.98 1.52 -12.87
C PHE A 186 -14.14 2.78 -12.00
N SER A 187 -14.67 2.62 -10.78
CA SER A 187 -14.76 3.68 -9.78
C SER A 187 -13.38 4.20 -9.39
N GLN A 188 -12.41 3.32 -9.10
CA GLN A 188 -11.03 3.70 -8.82
C GLN A 188 -10.41 4.47 -9.99
N TYR A 189 -10.55 3.95 -11.21
CA TYR A 189 -10.04 4.63 -12.41
C TYR A 189 -10.64 6.04 -12.57
N ASN A 190 -11.96 6.17 -12.41
CA ASN A 190 -12.63 7.47 -12.49
C ASN A 190 -12.18 8.43 -11.38
N TYR A 191 -11.95 7.94 -10.17
CA TYR A 191 -11.38 8.72 -9.09
C TYR A 191 -10.01 9.28 -9.48
N GLU A 192 -9.09 8.39 -9.90
CA GLU A 192 -7.73 8.76 -10.30
C GLU A 192 -7.74 9.80 -11.42
N GLN A 193 -8.58 9.60 -12.44
CA GLN A 193 -8.72 10.56 -13.54
C GLN A 193 -9.17 11.94 -13.07
N ASN A 194 -10.11 12.02 -12.12
CA ASN A 194 -10.55 13.30 -11.56
C ASN A 194 -9.44 13.96 -10.74
N ILE A 195 -8.68 13.19 -9.95
CA ILE A 195 -7.52 13.69 -9.19
C ILE A 195 -6.43 14.19 -10.15
N GLN A 196 -6.01 13.40 -11.13
CA GLN A 196 -5.00 13.80 -12.11
C GLN A 196 -5.42 15.05 -12.91
N LYS A 197 -6.69 15.11 -13.33
CA LYS A 197 -7.26 16.30 -13.97
C LYS A 197 -7.17 17.52 -13.05
N SER A 198 -7.50 17.36 -11.77
CA SER A 198 -7.44 18.45 -10.80
C SER A 198 -6.02 18.95 -10.56
N TYR A 199 -5.02 18.07 -10.55
CA TYR A 199 -3.60 18.43 -10.53
C TYR A 199 -3.20 19.28 -11.72
N CYS A 200 -3.53 18.85 -12.93
CA CYS A 200 -3.25 19.60 -14.16
C CYS A 200 -3.92 20.98 -14.17
N LEU A 201 -5.16 21.07 -13.67
CA LEU A 201 -5.87 22.34 -13.56
C LEU A 201 -5.26 23.26 -12.50
N SER A 202 -4.85 22.71 -11.36
CA SER A 202 -4.19 23.43 -10.27
C SER A 202 -2.86 24.04 -10.70
N LYS A 203 -2.03 23.28 -11.44
CA LYS A 203 -0.77 23.77 -12.02
C LYS A 203 -0.96 24.97 -12.96
N ASN A 204 -2.09 25.02 -13.65
CA ASN A 204 -2.48 26.12 -14.53
C ASN A 204 -3.28 27.23 -13.81
N ALA A 205 -3.25 27.27 -12.47
CA ALA A 205 -3.99 28.21 -11.62
C ALA A 205 -5.53 28.21 -11.82
N LYS A 206 -6.10 27.18 -12.46
CA LYS A 206 -7.55 27.02 -12.69
C LYS A 206 -8.24 26.40 -11.46
N TYR A 207 -8.11 27.03 -10.30
CA TYR A 207 -8.50 26.46 -9.01
C TYR A 207 -9.98 26.12 -8.89
N ALA A 208 -10.89 26.91 -9.48
CA ALA A 208 -12.32 26.61 -9.43
C ALA A 208 -12.67 25.30 -10.14
N GLN A 209 -12.09 25.05 -11.32
CA GLN A 209 -12.28 23.82 -12.07
C GLN A 209 -11.58 22.63 -11.38
N ALA A 210 -10.40 22.88 -10.78
CA ALA A 210 -9.70 21.86 -9.99
C ALA A 210 -10.56 21.39 -8.81
N ILE A 211 -11.15 22.32 -8.05
CA ILE A 211 -12.04 22.00 -6.91
C ILE A 211 -13.23 21.14 -7.36
N GLU A 212 -13.88 21.47 -8.47
CA GLU A 212 -15.00 20.67 -8.97
C GLU A 212 -14.58 19.26 -9.41
N ALA A 213 -13.38 19.10 -9.98
CA ALA A 213 -12.85 17.77 -10.28
C ALA A 213 -12.62 16.95 -9.01
N VAL A 214 -12.02 17.52 -7.96
CA VAL A 214 -11.83 16.81 -6.68
C VAL A 214 -13.17 16.51 -6.00
N LYS A 215 -14.16 17.41 -6.05
CA LYS A 215 -15.51 17.11 -5.53
C LYS A 215 -16.16 15.91 -6.22
N ARG A 216 -15.90 15.69 -7.52
CA ARG A 216 -16.35 14.47 -8.21
C ARG A 216 -15.61 13.24 -7.70
N ALA A 217 -14.31 13.35 -7.41
CA ALA A 217 -13.53 12.28 -6.80
C ALA A 217 -14.07 11.91 -5.39
N VAL A 218 -14.36 12.91 -4.56
CA VAL A 218 -14.97 12.73 -3.22
C VAL A 218 -16.35 12.05 -3.28
N LYS A 219 -17.12 12.25 -4.35
CA LYS A 219 -18.40 11.54 -4.53
C LYS A 219 -18.21 10.03 -4.78
N ILE A 220 -17.07 9.63 -5.31
CA ILE A 220 -16.74 8.23 -5.58
C ILE A 220 -16.21 7.59 -4.30
N PHE A 221 -15.19 8.21 -3.68
CA PHE A 221 -14.64 7.77 -2.38
C PHE A 221 -14.79 8.89 -1.36
N HIS A 222 -15.85 8.80 -0.57
CA HIS A 222 -16.20 9.80 0.44
C HIS A 222 -15.31 9.73 1.69
N ASP A 223 -14.56 8.65 1.85
CA ASP A 223 -13.70 8.34 2.98
C ASP A 223 -12.21 8.53 2.66
N ASN A 224 -11.90 8.98 1.44
CA ASN A 224 -10.53 9.25 1.04
C ASN A 224 -10.05 10.59 1.64
N ASP A 225 -9.20 10.49 2.66
CA ASP A 225 -8.56 11.58 3.38
C ASP A 225 -7.78 12.55 2.46
N PHE A 226 -7.02 12.01 1.52
CA PHE A 226 -6.20 12.75 0.59
C PHE A 226 -7.02 13.72 -0.27
N SER A 227 -8.21 13.31 -0.70
CA SER A 227 -9.10 14.19 -1.48
C SER A 227 -9.51 15.44 -0.70
N TYR A 228 -9.78 15.29 0.60
CA TYR A 228 -10.07 16.43 1.47
C TYR A 228 -8.82 17.28 1.72
N TYR A 229 -7.68 16.66 1.96
CA TYR A 229 -6.41 17.40 2.09
C TYR A 229 -6.11 18.21 0.81
N PHE A 230 -6.32 17.62 -0.36
CA PHE A 230 -6.10 18.27 -1.63
C PHE A 230 -7.09 19.42 -1.87
N LEU A 231 -8.38 19.23 -1.53
CA LEU A 231 -9.36 20.33 -1.50
C LEU A 231 -8.92 21.47 -0.58
N ALA A 232 -8.41 21.16 0.61
CA ALA A 232 -7.93 22.18 1.55
C ALA A 232 -6.81 23.03 0.93
N ASN A 233 -5.85 22.39 0.27
CA ASN A 233 -4.77 23.06 -0.45
C ASN A 233 -5.27 23.90 -1.63
N LEU A 234 -6.28 23.43 -2.38
CA LEU A 234 -6.89 24.20 -3.46
C LEU A 234 -7.64 25.44 -2.92
N TYR A 235 -8.39 25.31 -1.82
CA TYR A 235 -9.05 26.45 -1.19
C TYR A 235 -8.04 27.47 -0.64
N LYS A 236 -6.96 27.01 -0.01
CA LYS A 236 -5.84 27.86 0.41
C LYS A 236 -5.27 28.67 -0.76
N ASN A 237 -4.99 28.01 -1.88
CA ASN A 237 -4.41 28.67 -3.05
C ASN A 237 -5.40 29.57 -3.79
N LYS A 238 -6.68 29.21 -3.85
CA LYS A 238 -7.74 30.04 -4.44
C LYS A 238 -7.92 31.36 -3.67
N HIS A 239 -7.74 31.33 -2.35
CA HIS A 239 -7.90 32.47 -1.46
C HIS A 239 -6.55 33.02 -0.99
N LYS A 240 -5.51 32.99 -1.82
CA LYS A 240 -4.13 33.29 -1.38
C LYS A 240 -3.88 34.63 -0.64
N PRO A 241 -4.73 35.69 -0.66
CA PRO A 241 -4.57 36.79 0.30
C PRO A 241 -5.39 36.64 1.60
N ASN A 242 -6.43 35.80 1.63
CA ASN A 242 -7.43 35.74 2.70
C ASN A 242 -7.50 34.38 3.38
N PHE A 243 -7.88 34.37 4.66
CA PHE A 243 -8.15 33.13 5.37
C PHE A 243 -9.39 32.43 4.79
N SER A 244 -9.34 31.11 4.65
CA SER A 244 -10.43 30.29 4.12
C SER A 244 -10.90 29.26 5.14
N ASP A 245 -12.09 29.44 5.69
CA ASP A 245 -12.71 28.46 6.59
C ASP A 245 -12.96 27.12 5.89
N LEU A 246 -13.20 27.15 4.58
CA LEU A 246 -13.31 25.93 3.77
C LEU A 246 -12.01 25.14 3.73
N ALA A 247 -10.84 25.81 3.71
CA ALA A 247 -9.56 25.11 3.79
C ALA A 247 -9.42 24.37 5.12
N VAL A 248 -9.72 25.04 6.25
CA VAL A 248 -9.70 24.43 7.59
C VAL A 248 -10.66 23.25 7.68
N LYS A 249 -11.90 23.42 7.23
CA LYS A 249 -12.91 22.36 7.26
C LYS A 249 -12.43 21.11 6.51
N ASN A 250 -11.81 21.28 5.35
CA ASN A 250 -11.30 20.16 4.57
C ASN A 250 -10.04 19.52 5.20
N TYR A 251 -9.14 20.29 5.82
CA TYR A 251 -8.07 19.70 6.63
C TYR A 251 -8.63 18.87 7.79
N GLN A 252 -9.66 19.37 8.47
CA GLN A 252 -10.32 18.64 9.55
C GLN A 252 -11.00 17.36 9.07
N GLN A 253 -11.58 17.35 7.86
CA GLN A 253 -12.11 16.13 7.25
C GLN A 253 -10.99 15.13 6.92
N ALA A 254 -9.87 15.58 6.38
CA ALA A 254 -8.71 14.71 6.15
C ALA A 254 -8.20 14.11 7.47
N ILE A 255 -8.12 14.91 8.53
CA ILE A 255 -7.77 14.48 9.89
C ILE A 255 -8.82 13.50 10.45
N PHE A 256 -10.10 13.70 10.16
CA PHE A 256 -11.16 12.81 10.64
C PHE A 256 -11.01 11.39 10.06
N PHE A 257 -10.70 11.27 8.76
CA PHE A 257 -10.49 9.98 8.12
C PHE A 257 -9.14 9.34 8.46
N SER A 258 -8.09 10.16 8.63
CA SER A 258 -6.74 9.70 8.98
C SER A 258 -6.20 10.41 10.23
N PRO A 259 -6.72 10.09 11.43
CA PRO A 259 -6.39 10.80 12.66
C PRO A 259 -4.95 10.56 13.12
N GLN A 260 -4.29 9.52 12.61
CA GLN A 260 -2.90 9.19 12.90
C GLN A 260 -1.90 9.84 11.92
N TYR A 261 -2.37 10.50 10.86
CA TYR A 261 -1.47 11.11 9.87
C TYR A 261 -1.01 12.50 10.31
N ALA A 262 0.18 12.54 10.90
CA ALA A 262 0.73 13.72 11.54
C ALA A 262 0.87 14.96 10.62
N PHE A 263 1.10 14.74 9.32
CA PHE A 263 1.31 15.83 8.35
C PHE A 263 0.07 16.71 8.14
N TYR A 264 -1.15 16.16 8.25
CA TYR A 264 -2.36 16.98 8.14
C TYR A 264 -2.48 17.99 9.29
N TYR A 265 -2.11 17.58 10.50
CA TYR A 265 -2.04 18.48 11.66
C TYR A 265 -0.96 19.54 11.48
N TYR A 266 0.21 19.14 10.97
CA TYR A 266 1.33 20.05 10.74
C TYR A 266 1.06 21.09 9.65
N ASP A 267 0.45 20.69 8.53
CA ASP A 267 0.09 21.62 7.46
C ASP A 267 -1.04 22.56 7.87
N LEU A 268 -2.01 22.06 8.64
CA LEU A 268 -3.04 22.89 9.24
C LEU A 268 -2.46 23.87 10.27
N SER A 269 -1.48 23.47 11.07
CA SER A 269 -0.82 24.37 12.03
C SER A 269 -0.08 25.50 11.31
N LYS A 270 0.69 25.16 10.26
CA LYS A 270 1.33 26.15 9.38
C LYS A 270 0.32 27.11 8.77
N TYR A 271 -0.81 26.59 8.30
CA TYR A 271 -1.87 27.43 7.74
C TYR A 271 -2.41 28.42 8.78
N PHE A 272 -2.69 27.99 10.00
CA PHE A 272 -3.09 28.90 11.08
C PHE A 272 -2.03 29.95 11.41
N LEU A 273 -0.75 29.55 11.43
CA LEU A 273 0.37 30.46 11.70
C LEU A 273 0.49 31.55 10.64
N THR A 274 0.35 31.21 9.35
CA THR A 274 0.43 32.16 8.22
C THR A 274 -0.59 33.30 8.35
N TYR A 275 -1.75 33.06 8.97
CA TYR A 275 -2.80 34.06 9.15
C TYR A 275 -2.92 34.56 10.61
N GLY A 276 -1.83 34.46 11.38
CA GLY A 276 -1.73 35.05 12.72
C GLY A 276 -2.49 34.33 13.84
N LYS A 277 -3.07 33.15 13.58
CA LYS A 277 -3.85 32.38 14.56
C LYS A 277 -2.95 31.48 15.41
N LYS A 278 -2.10 32.10 16.24
CA LYS A 278 -1.01 31.44 16.98
C LYS A 278 -1.47 30.30 17.91
N GLN A 279 -2.51 30.51 18.72
CA GLN A 279 -3.02 29.49 19.66
C GLN A 279 -3.50 28.22 18.93
N GLN A 280 -4.22 28.39 17.81
CA GLN A 280 -4.68 27.26 17.00
C GLN A 280 -3.50 26.53 16.35
N SER A 281 -2.51 27.28 15.84
CA SER A 281 -1.28 26.70 15.32
C SER A 281 -0.57 25.84 16.37
N GLU A 282 -0.37 26.34 17.60
CA GLU A 282 0.28 25.59 18.67
C GLU A 282 -0.46 24.29 19.00
N PHE A 283 -1.79 24.35 19.12
CA PHE A 283 -2.62 23.17 19.36
C PHE A 283 -2.43 22.07 18.30
N TYR A 284 -2.54 22.42 17.00
CA TYR A 284 -2.38 21.44 15.92
C TYR A 284 -0.92 20.97 15.78
N LEU A 285 0.06 21.81 16.10
CA LEU A 285 1.47 21.41 16.10
C LEU A 285 1.76 20.37 17.19
N HIS A 286 1.19 20.52 18.39
CA HIS A 286 1.32 19.51 19.44
C HIS A 286 0.74 18.17 19.00
N LYS A 287 -0.46 18.16 18.43
CA LYS A 287 -1.05 16.93 17.87
C LYS A 287 -0.18 16.28 16.78
N ALA A 288 0.43 17.08 15.91
CA ALA A 288 1.36 16.58 14.91
C ALA A 288 2.55 15.86 15.56
N ILE A 289 3.14 16.45 16.61
CA ILE A 289 4.27 15.88 17.36
C ILE A 289 3.85 14.60 18.09
N ASP A 290 2.64 14.55 18.66
CA ASP A 290 2.12 13.35 19.33
C ASP A 290 1.98 12.18 18.36
N CYS A 291 1.47 12.45 17.14
CA CYS A 291 1.36 11.43 16.08
C CYS A 291 2.73 11.03 15.50
N TYR A 292 3.64 11.99 15.32
CA TYR A 292 4.98 11.75 14.82
C TYR A 292 6.02 12.65 15.54
N PRO A 293 6.71 12.14 16.58
CA PRO A 293 7.66 12.93 17.37
C PRO A 293 8.83 13.51 16.54
N GLY A 294 9.14 12.89 15.40
CA GLY A 294 10.17 13.33 14.46
C GLY A 294 9.87 14.66 13.75
N ILE A 295 8.61 15.12 13.72
CA ILE A 295 8.21 16.40 13.08
C ILE A 295 8.97 17.59 13.65
N SER A 296 9.30 17.56 14.95
CA SER A 296 10.05 18.61 15.63
C SER A 296 11.43 18.88 14.99
N LYS A 297 12.05 17.87 14.36
CA LYS A 297 13.38 17.94 13.73
C LYS A 297 13.36 18.42 12.28
N GLN A 298 12.22 18.46 11.60
CA GLN A 298 12.09 18.94 10.20
C GLN A 298 12.18 20.48 10.07
N LYS A 299 12.50 21.21 11.14
CA LYS A 299 12.65 22.68 11.14
C LYS A 299 13.83 23.21 10.31
N THR A 300 14.70 22.37 9.76
CA THR A 300 15.88 22.78 8.98
C THR A 300 16.03 21.95 7.71
N GLY A 301 15.38 22.37 6.63
CA GLY A 301 15.73 21.94 5.26
C GLY A 301 14.64 21.17 4.51
N GLY A 302 14.10 21.80 3.47
CA GLY A 302 13.54 21.12 2.31
C GLY A 302 12.06 20.72 2.40
N THR A 303 11.29 21.17 1.41
CA THR A 303 10.02 20.59 0.98
C THR A 303 10.04 19.07 1.06
N VAL A 304 9.11 18.49 1.83
CA VAL A 304 8.79 17.07 1.79
C VAL A 304 8.50 16.71 0.34
N GLN A 305 9.22 15.72 -0.18
CA GLN A 305 8.99 15.17 -1.50
C GLN A 305 7.53 14.68 -1.56
N GLU A 306 6.78 15.26 -2.50
CA GLU A 306 5.46 14.84 -3.01
C GLU A 306 5.46 13.42 -3.62
N LYS A 307 6.30 12.49 -3.14
CA LYS A 307 6.43 11.13 -3.65
C LYS A 307 6.04 10.13 -2.59
N THR A 308 4.74 9.89 -2.46
CA THR A 308 4.09 8.56 -2.25
C THR A 308 2.69 8.74 -1.67
N ALA A 309 1.84 9.46 -2.40
CA ALA A 309 0.57 8.90 -2.79
C ALA A 309 0.68 8.71 -4.30
N LEU A 310 0.29 7.55 -4.82
CA LEU A 310 0.10 7.35 -6.25
C LEU A 310 -0.79 8.47 -6.83
#